data_AF-A0A538GE31-F1
#
_entry.id   AF-A0A538GE31-F1
#
_cell.length_a   1.000
_cell.length_b   1.000
_cell.length_c   1.000
_cell.angle_alpha   90.00
_cell.angle_beta   90.00
_cell.angle_gamma   90.00
#
_symmetry.space_group_name_H-M   'P 1'
#
loop_
_entity.id
_entity.type
_entity.pdbx_description
1 polymer ?
#
loop_
_entity_poly.entity_id
_entity_poly.type
_entity_poly.pdbx_seq_one_letter_code
_entity_poly.pdbx_strand_id
1 'polypeptide(L)'
;VVASWLLDLTAEALHETPGLDEYAGRVSDSGEGRWTVQAAVEEGVPTPVLAASLFNRFASRGEADFGDRVLSAMRKGFGGHLEKSPEE
;
A
#
# COMPACT_ATOMS: atom_id res chain seq x y z
N VAL A 1 2.07 21.01 1.65
CA VAL A 1 2.66 20.60 2.95
C VAL A 1 3.04 19.11 2.98
N VAL A 2 2.54 18.24 2.08
CA VAL A 2 2.90 16.80 2.03
C VAL A 2 4.07 16.45 1.08
N ALA A 3 4.89 17.45 0.70
CA ALA A 3 6.03 17.24 -0.19
C ALA A 3 7.02 16.24 0.44
N SER A 4 7.40 15.21 -0.29
CA SER A 4 8.25 14.14 0.20
C SER A 4 8.85 13.34 -0.95
N TRP A 5 9.93 12.62 -0.66
CA TRP A 5 10.54 11.69 -1.61
C TRP A 5 9.56 10.61 -2.11
N LEU A 6 8.57 10.24 -1.30
CA LEU A 6 7.55 9.28 -1.71
C LEU A 6 6.68 9.82 -2.87
N LEU A 7 6.45 11.13 -2.91
CA LEU A 7 5.74 11.76 -4.04
C LEU A 7 6.61 11.80 -5.29
N ASP A 8 7.93 11.97 -5.17
CA ASP A 8 8.84 11.91 -6.31
C ASP A 8 8.85 10.51 -6.93
N LEU A 9 8.95 9.46 -6.10
CA LEU A 9 8.85 8.06 -6.55
C LEU A 9 7.51 7.75 -7.23
N THR A 10 6.43 8.32 -6.71
CA THR A 10 5.10 8.15 -7.30
C THR A 10 4.99 8.87 -8.65
N ALA A 11 5.55 10.08 -8.74
CA ALA A 11 5.57 10.85 -9.98
C ALA A 11 6.40 10.15 -11.06
N GLU A 12 7.52 9.54 -10.70
CA GLU A 12 8.34 8.73 -11.60
C GLU A 12 7.55 7.52 -12.12
N ALA A 13 6.92 6.73 -11.24
CA ALA A 13 6.13 5.57 -11.65
C ALA A 13 4.95 5.96 -12.57
N LEU A 14 4.25 7.07 -12.27
CA LEU A 14 3.16 7.58 -13.10
C LEU A 14 3.64 8.18 -14.43
N HIS A 15 4.89 8.67 -14.48
CA HIS A 15 5.48 9.16 -15.72
C HIS A 15 5.83 8.00 -16.65
N GLU A 16 6.35 6.90 -16.11
CA GLU A 16 6.67 5.68 -16.86
C GLU A 16 5.40 4.98 -17.36
N THR A 17 4.47 4.67 -16.45
CA THR A 17 3.21 4.01 -16.77
C THR A 17 2.04 4.75 -16.09
N PRO A 18 1.36 5.69 -16.76
CA PRO A 18 0.28 6.46 -16.16
C PRO A 18 -0.89 5.60 -15.62
N GLY A 19 -1.15 4.44 -16.25
CA GLY A 19 -2.19 3.50 -15.83
C GLY A 19 -1.77 2.55 -14.70
N LEU A 20 -0.46 2.49 -14.39
CA LEU A 20 0.14 1.56 -13.43
C LEU A 20 -0.31 0.10 -13.67
N ASP A 21 -0.51 -0.25 -14.95
CA ASP A 21 -1.09 -1.54 -15.37
C ASP A 21 -0.15 -2.73 -15.11
N GLU A 22 1.11 -2.48 -14.75
CA GLU A 22 2.05 -3.50 -14.29
C GLU A 22 1.79 -3.97 -12.84
N TYR A 23 0.92 -3.29 -12.09
CA TYR A 23 0.56 -3.67 -10.72
C TYR A 23 -0.86 -4.23 -10.67
N ALA A 24 -1.00 -5.42 -10.05
CA ALA A 24 -2.31 -6.00 -9.76
C ALA A 24 -3.14 -5.16 -8.78
N GLY A 25 -2.50 -4.26 -8.01
CA GLY A 25 -3.12 -3.52 -6.90
C GLY A 25 -3.44 -4.42 -5.69
N ARG A 26 -2.99 -5.68 -5.69
CA ARG A 26 -3.07 -6.52 -4.49
C ARG A 26 -1.93 -6.18 -3.53
N VAL A 27 -2.18 -5.21 -2.66
CA VAL A 27 -1.18 -4.70 -1.73
C VAL A 27 -0.89 -5.71 -0.60
N SER A 28 0.37 -6.15 -0.51
CA SER A 28 0.80 -7.10 0.52
C SER A 28 0.90 -6.45 1.91
N ASP A 29 0.58 -7.19 2.98
CA ASP A 29 0.94 -6.85 4.36
C ASP A 29 2.04 -7.79 4.87
N SER A 30 3.15 -7.23 5.32
CA SER A 30 4.30 -7.97 5.87
C SER A 30 4.07 -8.45 7.32
N GLY A 31 2.97 -8.03 7.94
CA GLY A 31 2.55 -8.42 9.29
C GLY A 31 2.71 -7.32 10.33
N GLU A 32 3.51 -6.29 10.08
CA GLU A 32 3.78 -5.23 11.06
C GLU A 32 2.54 -4.43 11.42
N GLY A 33 1.76 -4.05 10.42
CA GLY A 33 0.46 -3.39 10.65
C GLY A 33 -0.51 -4.27 11.45
N ARG A 34 -0.47 -5.60 11.28
CA ARG A 34 -1.35 -6.54 11.98
C ARG A 34 -1.00 -6.62 13.46
N TRP A 35 0.27 -6.90 13.79
CA TRP A 35 0.66 -6.98 15.20
C TRP A 35 0.51 -5.62 15.88
N THR A 36 0.74 -4.50 15.17
CA THR A 36 0.52 -3.15 15.71
C THR A 36 -0.93 -2.92 16.12
N VAL A 37 -1.90 -3.30 15.26
CA VAL A 37 -3.33 -3.16 15.56
C VAL A 37 -3.75 -4.09 16.69
N GLN A 38 -3.20 -5.32 16.75
CA GLN A 38 -3.46 -6.24 17.85
C GLN A 38 -2.95 -5.69 19.20
N ALA A 39 -1.69 -5.23 19.24
CA ALA A 39 -1.12 -4.61 20.43
C ALA A 39 -1.92 -3.39 20.88
N ALA A 40 -2.40 -2.56 19.95
CA ALA A 40 -3.23 -1.41 20.27
C ALA A 40 -4.55 -1.81 20.97
N VAL A 41 -5.17 -2.94 20.59
CA VAL A 41 -6.36 -3.47 21.25
C VAL A 41 -6.03 -3.97 22.66
N GLU A 42 -4.92 -4.71 22.81
CA GLU A 42 -4.47 -5.24 24.10
C GLU A 42 -4.15 -4.12 25.11
N GLU A 43 -3.52 -3.05 24.63
CA GLU A 43 -3.13 -1.88 25.44
C GLU A 43 -4.27 -0.84 25.59
N GLY A 44 -5.42 -1.04 24.94
CA GLY A 44 -6.54 -0.08 24.97
C GLY A 44 -6.22 1.27 24.32
N VAL A 45 -5.31 1.30 23.34
CA VAL A 45 -4.85 2.52 22.64
C VAL A 45 -5.58 2.69 21.29
N PRO A 46 -6.23 3.83 21.03
CA PRO A 46 -6.94 4.05 19.77
C PRO A 46 -5.97 4.25 18.59
N THR A 47 -6.08 3.40 17.56
CA THR A 47 -5.26 3.48 16.32
C THR A 47 -6.11 3.45 15.03
N PRO A 48 -7.14 4.31 14.89
CA PRO A 48 -8.14 4.18 13.83
C PRO A 48 -7.56 4.23 12.41
N VAL A 49 -6.59 5.10 12.15
CA VAL A 49 -5.97 5.24 10.82
C VAL A 49 -5.12 4.02 10.46
N LEU A 50 -4.40 3.44 11.42
CA LEU A 50 -3.61 2.23 11.20
C LEU A 50 -4.52 1.01 10.95
N ALA A 51 -5.59 0.88 11.74
CA ALA A 51 -6.59 -0.17 11.53
C ALA A 51 -7.26 -0.06 10.16
N ALA A 52 -7.72 1.14 9.77
CA ALA A 52 -8.30 1.36 8.45
C ALA A 52 -7.30 1.06 7.33
N SER A 53 -6.04 1.48 7.47
CA SER A 53 -4.99 1.22 6.48
C SER A 53 -4.70 -0.28 6.32
N LEU A 54 -4.73 -1.05 7.41
CA LEU A 54 -4.61 -2.51 7.38
C LEU A 54 -5.80 -3.15 6.67
N PHE A 55 -7.02 -2.71 6.96
CA PHE A 55 -8.23 -3.25 6.34
C PHE A 55 -8.34 -2.92 4.85
N ASN A 56 -7.88 -1.75 4.41
CA ASN A 56 -7.80 -1.42 2.98
C ASN A 56 -6.91 -2.42 2.22
N ARG A 57 -5.78 -2.84 2.80
CA ARG A 57 -4.93 -3.90 2.20
C ARG A 57 -5.61 -5.26 2.12
N PHE A 58 -6.60 -5.53 2.98
CA PHE A 58 -7.39 -6.74 2.87
C PHE A 58 -8.43 -6.62 1.76
N ALA A 59 -9.08 -5.45 1.65
CA ALA A 59 -10.05 -5.16 0.61
C ALA A 59 -9.45 -5.20 -0.80
N SER A 60 -8.21 -4.73 -0.97
CA SER A 60 -7.49 -4.75 -2.25
C SER A 60 -7.27 -6.18 -2.81
N ARG A 61 -7.53 -7.24 -2.03
CA ARG A 61 -7.42 -8.64 -2.44
C ARG A 61 -8.69 -9.07 -3.19
N GLY A 62 -8.81 -8.64 -4.43
CA GLY A 62 -9.93 -8.98 -5.31
C GLY A 62 -10.78 -7.79 -5.74
N GLU A 63 -10.62 -6.64 -5.08
CA GLU A 63 -11.33 -5.40 -5.37
C GLU A 63 -10.34 -4.22 -5.53
N ALA A 64 -9.17 -4.48 -6.10
CA ALA A 64 -8.13 -3.46 -6.22
C ALA A 64 -8.55 -2.30 -7.14
N ASP A 65 -8.32 -1.07 -6.68
CA ASP A 65 -8.55 0.14 -7.48
C ASP A 65 -7.23 0.80 -7.92
N PHE A 66 -7.34 1.93 -8.61
CA PHE A 66 -6.16 2.69 -9.03
C PHE A 66 -5.30 3.16 -7.86
N GLY A 67 -5.91 3.52 -6.72
CA GLY A 67 -5.21 3.91 -5.50
C GLY A 67 -4.37 2.77 -4.94
N ASP A 68 -4.85 1.53 -5.02
CA ASP A 68 -4.07 0.37 -4.62
C ASP A 68 -2.86 0.12 -5.52
N ARG A 69 -2.98 0.37 -6.84
CA ARG A 69 -1.85 0.30 -7.77
C ARG A 69 -0.81 1.37 -7.47
N VAL A 70 -1.25 2.60 -7.15
CA VAL A 70 -0.36 3.67 -6.67
C VAL A 70 0.38 3.23 -5.41
N LEU A 71 -0.31 2.58 -4.47
CA LEU A 71 0.31 2.09 -3.25
C LEU A 71 1.33 0.96 -3.53
N SER A 72 1.05 0.06 -4.47
CA SER A 72 2.02 -0.94 -4.93
C SER A 72 3.26 -0.28 -5.56
N ALA A 73 3.09 0.72 -6.44
CA ALA A 73 4.20 1.46 -7.03
C ALA A 73 5.09 2.14 -5.97
N MET A 74 4.48 2.81 -4.99
CA MET A 74 5.18 3.41 -3.85
C MET A 74 5.99 2.38 -3.06
N ARG A 75 5.42 1.20 -2.80
CA ARG A 75 6.07 0.11 -2.05
C ARG A 75 7.27 -0.47 -2.80
N LYS A 76 7.16 -0.61 -4.12
CA LYS A 76 8.29 -1.02 -4.98
C LYS A 76 9.39 0.05 -4.97
N GLY A 77 9.05 1.32 -5.16
CA GLY A 77 10.04 2.40 -5.23
C GLY A 77 10.78 2.65 -3.92
N PHE A 78 10.05 2.72 -2.80
CA PHE A 78 10.65 3.00 -1.48
C PHE A 78 11.32 1.76 -0.87
N GLY A 79 10.60 0.63 -0.84
CA GLY A 79 10.98 -0.55 -0.08
C GLY A 79 11.56 -1.69 -0.92
N GLY A 80 11.64 -1.53 -2.25
CA GLY A 80 12.05 -2.61 -3.15
C GLY A 80 11.10 -3.81 -3.13
N HIS A 81 9.85 -3.63 -2.70
CA HIS A 81 8.90 -4.74 -2.61
C HIS A 81 8.56 -5.27 -4.00
N LEU A 82 8.59 -6.60 -4.13
CA LEU A 82 8.09 -7.30 -5.31
C LEU A 82 6.56 -7.32 -5.23
N GLU A 83 5.93 -6.42 -5.97
CA GLU A 83 4.48 -6.34 -6.10
C GLU A 83 4.02 -7.22 -7.27
N LYS A 84 2.86 -7.86 -7.11
CA LYS A 84 2.37 -8.83 -8.11
C LYS A 84 1.95 -8.16 -9.40
N SER A 85 2.30 -8.79 -10.52
CA SER A 85 1.73 -8.46 -11.83
C SER A 85 0.25 -8.87 -11.87
N PRO A 86 -0.62 -8.20 -12.64
CA PRO A 86 -2.01 -8.63 -12.83
C PRO A 86 -2.18 -10.05 -13.36
N GLU A 87 -1.15 -10.62 -13.97
CA GLU A 87 -1.14 -11.99 -14.52
C GLU A 87 -0.92 -13.08 -13.45
N GLU A 88 -0.56 -12.72 -12.20
CA GLU A 88 -0.17 -13.62 -11.08
C GLU A 88 -1.13 -13.57 -9.86
#